data_AF-A0A441IQB8-F1
#
_entry.id   AF-A0A441IQB8-F1
#
_cell.length_a   1.000
_cell.length_b   1.000
_cell.length_c   1.000
_cell.angle_alpha   90.00
_cell.angle_beta   90.00
_cell.angle_gamma   90.00
#
_symmetry.space_group_name_H-M   'P 1'
#
loop_
_entity.id
_entity.type
_entity.pdbx_description
1 polymer ?
#
loop_
_entity_poly.entity_id
_entity_poly.type
_entity_poly.pdbx_seq_one_letter_code
_entity_poly.pdbx_strand_id
1 'polypeptide(L)'
;MSHFYPTLPEATVLQLRVVLNQLREKPDYLDQAPYSPELKDFLKELNGRVVSPATVEFNGEMDRLDYVEQEIVTVLKDLATLVNSLGNADHSEKLQVAKARAGLIEKLVAAREKVWTMKGMADFQARIMAFLTDICTTDQIQALKERVRGAE
;
A
#
# COMPACT_ATOMS: atom_id res chain seq x y z
N MET A 1 35.79 -4.04 -1.26
CA MET A 1 35.48 -3.34 0.01
C MET A 1 34.20 -3.94 0.54
N SER A 2 34.20 -4.51 1.74
CA SER A 2 33.01 -5.10 2.35
C SER A 2 32.04 -3.99 2.77
N HIS A 3 30.81 -4.02 2.25
CA HIS A 3 29.76 -3.08 2.63
C HIS A 3 29.31 -3.36 4.06
N PHE A 4 29.36 -2.33 4.92
CA PHE A 4 28.79 -2.38 6.27
C PHE A 4 27.34 -1.91 6.21
N TYR A 5 26.42 -2.79 6.60
CA TYR A 5 25.00 -2.47 6.71
C TYR A 5 24.61 -2.43 8.18
N PRO A 6 24.25 -1.26 8.72
CA PRO A 6 23.77 -1.17 10.09
C PRO A 6 22.44 -1.92 10.23
N THR A 7 22.26 -2.58 11.37
CA THR A 7 20.98 -3.21 11.72
C THR A 7 19.94 -2.13 11.99
N LEU A 8 18.91 -2.09 11.15
CA LEU A 8 17.77 -1.20 11.31
C LEU A 8 16.56 -2.04 11.76
N PRO A 9 16.12 -1.91 13.02
CA PRO A 9 14.92 -2.59 13.48
C PRO A 9 13.70 -2.19 12.64
N GLU A 10 12.82 -3.13 12.34
CA GLU A 10 11.61 -2.88 11.53
C GLU A 10 10.73 -1.78 12.12
N ALA A 11 10.65 -1.69 13.45
CA ALA A 11 9.95 -0.63 14.16
C ALA A 11 10.50 0.77 13.81
N THR A 12 11.82 0.91 13.65
CA THR A 12 12.48 2.15 13.26
C THR A 12 12.14 2.52 11.82
N VAL A 13 12.05 1.54 10.92
CA VAL A 13 11.63 1.74 9.52
C VAL A 13 10.19 2.24 9.44
N LEU A 14 9.28 1.65 10.23
CA LEU A 14 7.88 2.08 10.29
C LEU A 14 7.75 3.51 10.82
N GLN A 15 8.50 3.86 11.86
CA GLN A 15 8.51 5.21 12.42
C GLN A 15 9.03 6.24 11.42
N LEU A 16 10.11 5.92 10.70
CA LEU A 16 10.65 6.79 9.64
C LEU A 16 9.64 6.98 8.50
N ARG A 17 8.92 5.93 8.09
CA ARG A 17 7.88 6.03 7.05
C ARG A 17 6.73 6.94 7.49
N VAL A 18 6.31 6.88 8.75
CA VAL A 18 5.29 7.78 9.30
C VAL A 18 5.77 9.24 9.27
N VAL A 19 7.00 9.49 9.72
CA VAL A 19 7.58 10.84 9.74
C VAL A 19 7.71 11.43 8.34
N LEU A 20 8.19 10.65 7.36
CA LEU A 20 8.31 11.10 5.97
C LEU A 20 6.95 11.40 5.33
N ASN A 21 5.94 10.57 5.59
CA ASN A 21 4.58 10.82 5.09
C ASN A 21 4.00 12.11 5.67
N GLN A 22 4.18 12.36 6.98
CA GLN A 22 3.73 13.61 7.62
C GLN A 22 4.45 14.83 7.04
N LEU A 23 5.75 14.70 6.73
CA LEU A 23 6.55 15.78 6.15
C LEU A 23 6.15 16.11 4.71
N ARG A 24 5.65 15.10 3.96
CA ARG A 24 5.10 15.27 2.61
C ARG A 24 3.73 15.97 2.63
N GLU A 25 2.89 15.63 3.60
CA GLU A 25 1.56 16.22 3.76
C GLU A 25 1.61 17.63 4.36
N LYS A 26 2.59 17.88 5.25
CA LYS A 26 2.76 19.14 5.98
C LYS A 26 4.23 19.54 5.99
N PRO A 27 4.64 20.49 5.13
CA PRO A 27 6.03 20.95 5.05
C PRO A 27 6.59 21.52 6.37
N ASP A 28 5.71 22.01 7.25
CA ASP A 28 5.99 22.59 8.56
C ASP A 28 5.98 21.56 9.72
N TYR A 29 5.72 20.28 9.44
CA TYR A 29 5.57 19.21 10.44
C TYR A 29 6.75 19.13 11.42
N LEU A 30 7.98 19.32 10.95
CA LEU A 30 9.18 19.22 11.78
C LEU A 30 9.44 20.46 12.64
N ASP A 31 8.82 21.59 12.34
CA ASP A 31 9.11 22.84 13.03
C ASP A 31 8.59 22.78 14.48
N GLN A 32 7.48 22.06 14.70
CA GLN A 32 6.90 21.81 16.04
C GLN A 32 7.36 20.50 16.69
N ALA A 33 8.18 19.69 16.01
CA ALA A 33 8.58 18.39 16.52
C ALA A 33 9.59 18.48 17.68
N PRO A 34 9.53 17.56 18.67
CA PRO A 34 10.45 17.52 19.83
C PRO A 34 11.84 16.96 19.49
N TYR A 35 12.16 16.83 18.21
CA TYR A 35 13.43 16.29 17.73
C TYR A 35 14.57 17.30 17.89
N SER A 36 15.81 16.80 17.96
CA SER A 36 16.99 17.66 17.91
C SER A 36 17.10 18.35 16.54
N PRO A 37 17.78 19.50 16.46
CA PRO A 37 18.02 20.19 15.20
C PRO A 37 18.69 19.29 14.16
N GLU A 38 19.68 18.48 14.57
CA GLU A 38 20.39 17.59 13.63
C GLU A 38 19.46 16.51 13.04
N LEU A 39 18.54 15.98 13.85
CA LEU A 39 17.57 15.00 13.39
C LEU A 39 16.52 15.62 12.46
N LYS A 40 16.11 16.88 12.70
CA LYS A 40 15.21 17.60 11.80
C LYS A 40 15.85 17.84 10.44
N ASP A 41 17.12 18.27 10.41
CA ASP A 41 17.85 18.51 9.18
C ASP A 41 18.07 17.20 8.41
N PHE A 42 18.44 16.12 9.11
CA PHE A 42 18.54 14.78 8.52
C PHE A 42 17.23 14.34 7.86
N LEU A 43 16.09 14.51 8.53
CA LEU A 43 14.78 14.14 8.00
C LEU A 43 14.35 15.03 6.81
N LYS A 44 14.69 16.32 6.82
CA LYS A 44 14.47 17.24 5.68
C LYS A 44 15.31 16.83 4.47
N GLU A 45 16.59 16.51 4.68
CA GLU A 45 17.47 16.01 3.61
C GLU A 45 16.99 14.67 3.04
N LEU A 46 16.51 13.78 3.91
CA LEU A 46 16.01 12.47 3.51
C LEU A 46 14.74 12.61 2.65
N ASN A 47 13.88 13.59 2.93
CA ASN A 47 12.73 13.93 2.08
C ASN A 47 13.15 14.61 0.77
N GLY A 48 14.14 15.53 0.80
CA GLY A 48 14.65 16.23 -0.38
C GLY A 48 15.35 15.31 -1.40
N ARG A 49 15.94 14.20 -0.94
CA ARG A 49 16.49 13.14 -1.80
C ARG A 49 15.43 12.21 -2.40
N VAL A 50 14.18 12.28 -1.95
CA VAL A 50 13.04 11.45 -2.40
C VAL A 50 12.25 12.13 -3.54
N VAL A 51 12.87 13.05 -4.30
CA VAL A 51 12.34 13.47 -5.61
C VAL A 51 12.77 12.49 -6.70
N SER A 52 12.27 11.28 -6.56
CA SER A 52 11.76 10.46 -7.65
C SER A 52 10.88 9.43 -6.96
N PRO A 53 9.61 9.24 -7.37
CA PRO A 53 8.76 8.24 -6.75
C PRO A 53 9.50 6.92 -6.82
N ALA A 54 9.94 6.43 -5.65
CA ALA A 54 10.59 5.14 -5.57
C ALA A 54 9.60 4.14 -6.17
N THR A 55 9.97 3.55 -7.31
CA THR A 55 9.27 2.40 -7.86
C THR A 55 9.16 1.40 -6.74
N VAL A 56 7.94 1.15 -6.27
CA VAL A 56 7.67 0.10 -5.30
C VAL A 56 8.14 -1.20 -5.94
N GLU A 57 9.27 -1.75 -5.46
CA GLU A 57 9.72 -3.06 -5.88
C GLU A 57 8.79 -4.08 -5.26
N PHE A 58 7.92 -4.64 -6.10
CA PHE A 58 7.00 -5.71 -5.71
C PHE A 58 7.74 -7.03 -5.85
N ASN A 59 7.91 -7.78 -4.76
CA ASN A 59 8.53 -9.11 -4.77
C ASN A 59 7.52 -10.22 -5.13
N GLY A 60 6.34 -9.84 -5.63
CA GLY A 60 5.32 -10.77 -6.09
C GLY A 60 3.98 -10.08 -6.38
N GLU A 61 3.05 -10.88 -6.89
CA GLU A 61 1.68 -10.42 -7.16
C GLU A 61 0.90 -10.18 -5.85
N MET A 62 1.23 -10.90 -4.78
CA MET A 62 0.62 -10.73 -3.46
C MET A 62 0.98 -9.38 -2.83
N ASP A 63 2.25 -8.95 -2.92
CA ASP A 63 2.71 -7.64 -2.45
C ASP A 63 1.99 -6.48 -3.16
N ARG A 64 1.66 -6.65 -4.44
CA ARG A 64 0.88 -5.66 -5.21
C ARG A 64 -0.53 -5.55 -4.67
N LEU A 65 -1.17 -6.68 -4.37
CA LEU A 65 -2.53 -6.72 -3.85
C LEU A 65 -2.59 -6.15 -2.42
N ASP A 66 -1.57 -6.41 -1.60
CA ASP A 66 -1.43 -5.80 -0.26
C ASP A 66 -1.27 -4.28 -0.33
N TYR A 67 -0.45 -3.79 -1.24
CA TYR A 67 -0.28 -2.36 -1.47
C TYR A 67 -1.59 -1.68 -1.90
N VAL A 68 -2.31 -2.28 -2.85
CA VAL A 68 -3.60 -1.74 -3.32
C VAL A 68 -4.62 -1.71 -2.18
N GLU A 69 -4.64 -2.71 -1.30
CA GLU A 69 -5.51 -2.70 -0.13
C GLU A 69 -5.17 -1.56 0.84
N GLN A 70 -3.87 -1.32 1.10
CA GLN A 70 -3.42 -0.20 1.95
C GLN A 70 -3.78 1.17 1.36
N GLU A 71 -3.64 1.35 0.03
CA GLU A 71 -4.03 2.58 -0.65
C GLU A 71 -5.55 2.82 -0.54
N ILE A 72 -6.38 1.79 -0.71
CA ILE A 72 -7.83 1.89 -0.54
C ILE A 72 -8.19 2.35 0.88
N VAL A 73 -7.53 1.80 1.91
CA VAL A 73 -7.73 2.21 3.31
C VAL A 73 -7.31 3.66 3.54
N THR A 74 -6.20 4.08 2.93
CA THR A 74 -5.69 5.45 3.03
C THR A 74 -6.68 6.44 2.40
N VAL A 75 -7.15 6.17 1.19
CA VAL A 75 -8.14 7.01 0.50
C VAL A 75 -9.45 7.11 1.29
N LEU A 76 -9.91 6.01 1.90
CA LEU A 76 -11.09 6.05 2.78
C LEU A 76 -10.90 6.96 4.00
N LYS A 77 -9.70 6.96 4.58
CA LYS A 77 -9.34 7.81 5.72
C LYS A 77 -9.24 9.28 5.31
N ASP A 78 -8.67 9.56 4.15
CA ASP A 78 -8.56 10.92 3.60
C ASP A 78 -9.95 11.51 3.31
N LEU A 79 -10.84 10.70 2.74
CA LEU A 79 -12.24 11.07 2.52
C LEU A 79 -12.97 11.38 3.84
N ALA A 80 -12.72 10.61 4.91
CA ALA A 80 -13.29 10.89 6.22
C ALA A 80 -12.75 12.19 6.83
N THR A 81 -11.45 12.47 6.62
CA THR A 81 -10.78 13.69 7.10
C THR A 81 -11.27 14.92 6.36
N LEU A 82 -11.46 14.83 5.04
CA LEU A 82 -12.03 15.89 4.20
C LEU A 82 -13.43 16.32 4.69
N VAL A 83 -14.27 15.36 5.08
CA VAL A 83 -15.59 15.64 5.65
C VAL A 83 -15.50 16.40 6.96
N ASN A 84 -14.60 15.98 7.86
CA ASN A 84 -14.42 16.66 9.14
C ASN A 84 -13.84 18.08 8.96
N SER A 85 -13.12 18.33 7.86
CA SER A 85 -12.58 19.65 7.51
C SER A 85 -13.60 20.63 6.92
N LEU A 86 -14.78 20.16 6.47
CA LEU A 86 -15.82 20.96 5.83
C LEU A 86 -16.69 21.80 6.80
N GLY A 87 -16.19 22.07 8.01
CA GLY A 87 -16.91 22.63 9.17
C GLY A 87 -18.07 23.59 8.86
N ASN A 88 -17.81 24.71 8.18
CA ASN A 88 -18.81 25.76 7.89
C ASN A 88 -19.27 25.83 6.42
N ALA A 89 -19.04 24.79 5.61
CA ALA A 89 -19.53 24.76 4.23
C ALA A 89 -21.08 24.79 4.19
N ASP A 90 -21.62 25.36 3.10
CA ASP A 90 -23.05 25.54 2.92
C ASP A 90 -23.77 24.19 2.87
N HIS A 91 -25.03 24.11 3.33
CA HIS A 91 -25.73 22.83 3.51
C HIS A 91 -25.86 22.05 2.17
N SER A 92 -26.01 22.79 1.06
CA SER A 92 -26.02 22.26 -0.30
C SER A 92 -24.69 21.62 -0.71
N GLU A 93 -23.56 22.26 -0.40
CA GLU A 93 -22.22 21.73 -0.70
C GLU A 93 -21.92 20.50 0.15
N LYS A 94 -22.27 20.53 1.44
CA LYS A 94 -22.14 19.36 2.34
C LYS A 94 -22.93 18.16 1.81
N LEU A 95 -24.12 18.38 1.28
CA LEU A 95 -24.95 17.31 0.70
C LEU A 95 -24.35 16.75 -0.60
N GLN A 96 -23.81 17.61 -1.47
CA GLN A 96 -23.14 17.15 -2.71
C GLN A 96 -21.87 16.36 -2.40
N VAL A 97 -21.05 16.82 -1.44
CA VAL A 97 -19.86 16.10 -0.99
C VAL A 97 -20.24 14.76 -0.36
N ALA A 98 -21.29 14.71 0.45
CA ALA A 98 -21.77 13.45 1.04
C ALA A 98 -22.23 12.43 -0.01
N LYS A 99 -22.91 12.88 -1.07
CA LYS A 99 -23.32 12.03 -2.20
C LYS A 99 -22.13 11.53 -3.02
N ALA A 100 -21.19 12.42 -3.34
CA ALA A 100 -19.96 12.04 -4.03
C ALA A 100 -19.15 11.03 -3.21
N ARG A 101 -19.09 11.20 -1.88
CA ARG A 101 -18.47 10.27 -0.94
C ARG A 101 -19.12 8.90 -0.96
N ALA A 102 -20.45 8.83 -0.86
CA ALA A 102 -21.16 7.54 -0.88
C ALA A 102 -20.80 6.73 -2.13
N GLY A 103 -20.82 7.38 -3.30
CA GLY A 103 -20.45 6.72 -4.55
C GLY A 103 -18.97 6.35 -4.66
N LEU A 104 -18.05 7.12 -4.06
CA LEU A 104 -16.63 6.77 -4.01
C LEU A 104 -16.36 5.61 -3.05
N ILE A 105 -17.02 5.59 -1.89
CA ILE A 105 -16.91 4.48 -0.93
C ILE A 105 -17.41 3.18 -1.56
N GLU A 106 -18.56 3.19 -2.23
CA GLU A 106 -19.07 2.01 -2.92
C GLU A 106 -18.08 1.47 -3.96
N LYS A 107 -17.46 2.34 -4.76
CA LYS A 107 -16.43 1.95 -5.73
C LYS A 107 -15.18 1.38 -5.06
N LEU A 108 -14.74 1.97 -3.95
CA LEU A 108 -13.58 1.50 -3.19
C LEU A 108 -13.83 0.16 -2.50
N VAL A 109 -15.04 -0.05 -1.97
CA VAL A 109 -15.47 -1.33 -1.40
C VAL A 109 -15.51 -2.41 -2.48
N ALA A 110 -16.11 -2.13 -3.64
CA ALA A 110 -16.12 -3.06 -4.77
C ALA A 110 -14.69 -3.40 -5.26
N ALA A 111 -13.79 -2.40 -5.29
CA ALA A 111 -12.38 -2.63 -5.61
C ALA A 111 -11.71 -3.54 -4.57
N ARG A 112 -11.99 -3.33 -3.28
CA ARG A 112 -11.46 -4.17 -2.19
C ARG A 112 -11.93 -5.61 -2.29
N GLU A 113 -13.22 -5.85 -2.55
CA GLU A 113 -13.77 -7.19 -2.73
C GLU A 113 -13.11 -7.94 -3.91
N LYS A 114 -12.85 -7.21 -5.00
CA LYS A 114 -12.13 -7.75 -6.15
C LYS A 114 -10.69 -8.14 -5.78
N VAL A 115 -9.96 -7.27 -5.08
CA VAL A 115 -8.60 -7.55 -4.59
C VAL A 115 -8.60 -8.77 -3.67
N TRP A 116 -9.58 -8.87 -2.77
CA TRP A 116 -9.68 -10.00 -1.85
C TRP A 116 -9.95 -11.32 -2.58
N THR A 117 -10.80 -11.29 -3.59
CA THR A 117 -11.05 -12.46 -4.47
C THR A 117 -9.78 -12.87 -5.22
N MET A 118 -9.01 -11.90 -5.73
CA MET A 118 -7.73 -12.16 -6.39
C MET A 118 -6.70 -12.79 -5.45
N LYS A 119 -6.62 -12.31 -4.19
CA LYS A 119 -5.77 -12.94 -3.17
C LYS A 119 -6.19 -14.38 -2.89
N GLY A 120 -7.49 -14.63 -2.71
CA GLY A 120 -8.00 -15.98 -2.48
C GLY A 120 -7.65 -16.94 -3.62
N MET A 121 -7.72 -16.47 -4.87
CA MET A 121 -7.30 -17.25 -6.04
C MET A 121 -5.79 -17.48 -6.08
N ALA A 122 -4.98 -16.45 -5.80
CA ALA A 122 -3.52 -16.57 -5.75
C ALA A 122 -3.06 -17.55 -4.65
N ASP A 123 -3.65 -17.47 -3.45
CA ASP A 123 -3.39 -18.39 -2.34
C ASP A 123 -3.79 -19.82 -2.70
N PHE A 124 -4.94 -20.00 -3.34
CA PHE A 124 -5.39 -21.30 -3.80
C PHE A 124 -4.44 -21.90 -4.85
N GLN A 125 -4.02 -21.11 -5.83
CA GLN A 125 -3.04 -21.52 -6.83
C GLN A 125 -1.70 -21.89 -6.19
N ALA A 126 -1.21 -21.08 -5.25
CA ALA A 126 0.03 -21.35 -4.51
C ALA A 126 -0.05 -22.69 -3.75
N ARG A 127 -1.18 -22.95 -3.08
CA ARG A 127 -1.42 -24.21 -2.36
C ARG A 127 -1.53 -25.42 -3.29
N ILE A 128 -2.24 -25.29 -4.41
CA ILE A 128 -2.29 -26.35 -5.42
C ILE A 128 -0.90 -26.63 -5.98
N MET A 129 -0.14 -25.60 -6.30
CA MET A 129 1.21 -25.76 -6.83
C MET A 129 2.14 -26.41 -5.80
N ALA A 130 2.04 -26.07 -4.52
CA ALA A 130 2.78 -26.75 -3.46
C ALA A 130 2.39 -28.23 -3.37
N PHE A 131 1.10 -28.55 -3.32
CA PHE A 131 0.60 -29.93 -3.30
C PHE A 131 1.04 -30.74 -4.53
N LEU A 132 0.99 -30.14 -5.72
CA LEU A 132 1.46 -30.78 -6.95
C LEU A 132 2.96 -31.01 -6.92
N THR A 133 3.74 -30.12 -6.32
CA THR A 133 5.20 -30.28 -6.17
C THR A 133 5.54 -31.41 -5.20
N ASP A 134 4.69 -31.69 -4.21
CA ASP A 134 4.89 -32.77 -3.26
C ASP A 134 4.59 -34.17 -3.85
N ILE A 135 3.69 -34.24 -4.84
CA ILE A 135 3.17 -35.53 -5.37
C ILE A 135 3.65 -35.81 -6.79
N CYS A 136 3.86 -34.78 -7.60
CA CYS A 136 4.17 -34.89 -9.02
C CYS A 136 5.61 -34.47 -9.31
N THR A 137 6.20 -35.07 -10.34
CA THR A 137 7.47 -34.58 -10.89
C THR A 137 7.27 -33.27 -11.65
N THR A 138 8.34 -32.49 -11.81
CA THR A 138 8.29 -31.19 -12.51
C THR A 138 7.72 -31.31 -13.92
N ASP A 139 8.03 -32.40 -14.63
CA ASP A 139 7.52 -32.67 -15.98
C ASP A 139 6.01 -32.93 -16.01
N GLN A 140 5.48 -33.64 -15.00
CA GLN A 140 4.04 -33.88 -14.86
C GLN A 140 3.28 -32.59 -14.56
N ILE A 141 3.86 -31.70 -13.74
CA ILE A 141 3.29 -30.38 -13.45
C ILE A 141 3.26 -29.51 -14.70
N GLN A 142 4.33 -29.54 -15.52
CA GLN A 142 4.38 -28.78 -16.76
C GLN A 142 3.36 -29.27 -17.80
N ALA A 143 3.25 -30.59 -17.98
CA ALA A 143 2.24 -31.18 -18.86
C ALA A 143 0.80 -30.88 -18.40
N LEU A 144 0.56 -30.84 -17.08
CA LEU A 144 -0.72 -30.45 -16.50
C LEU A 144 -1.02 -28.97 -16.79
N LYS A 145 -0.05 -28.08 -16.59
CA LYS A 145 -0.20 -26.64 -16.91
C LYS A 145 -0.57 -26.42 -18.37
N GLU A 146 0.10 -27.11 -19.29
CA GLU A 146 -0.20 -27.01 -20.73
C GLU A 146 -1.61 -27.50 -21.07
N ARG A 147 -2.07 -28.60 -20.47
CA ARG A 147 -3.44 -29.11 -20.64
C ARG A 147 -4.49 -28.14 -20.11
N VAL A 148 -4.26 -27.55 -18.94
CA VAL A 148 -5.19 -26.58 -18.34
C VAL A 148 -5.24 -25.30 -19.16
N ARG A 149 -4.11 -24.84 -19.71
CA ARG A 149 -4.03 -23.64 -20.56
C ARG A 149 -4.67 -23.82 -21.94
N GLY A 150 -4.74 -25.06 -22.44
CA GLY A 150 -5.41 -25.41 -23.70
C GLY A 150 -6.86 -25.85 -23.54
N ALA A 151 -7.42 -25.80 -22.33
CA ALA A 151 -8.82 -26.13 -22.04
C ALA A 151 -9.76 -24.90 -22.07
N GLU A 152 -9.23 -23.72 -22.44
CA GLU A 152 -9.99 -22.51 -22.77
C GLU A 152 -10.32 -22.40 -24.25
#